data_AF-A0A3M1XFM6-F1
#
_entry.id   AF-A0A3M1XFM6-F1
#
_cell.length_a   1.000
_cell.length_b   1.000
_cell.length_c   1.000
_cell.angle_alpha   90.00
_cell.angle_beta   90.00
_cell.angle_gamma   90.00
#
_symmetry.space_group_name_H-M   'P 1'
#
loop_
_entity.id
_entity.type
_entity.pdbx_description
1 polymer ?
#
loop_
_entity_poly.entity_id
_entity_poly.type
_entity_poly.pdbx_seq_one_letter_code
_entity_poly.pdbx_strand_id
1 'polypeptide(L)'
;NRSQICVVEQPQDITLIENTNEYRGLYHVLGGLISPLDGIGPEDLNIKPLLRRLEGVEEVILALSPSTEGEATSIYLARLLKQMGIKTTRLARGVPLGSSLEFVDELTLSKALQARSEL
;
A
#
# COMPACT_ATOMS: atom_id res chain seq x y z
N ASN A 1 11.95 1.82 13.55
CA ASN A 1 10.88 1.24 14.38
C ASN A 1 10.57 -0.16 13.85
N ARG A 2 10.68 -1.23 14.65
CA ARG A 2 10.46 -2.60 14.15
C ARG A 2 8.99 -3.04 14.19
N SER A 3 8.09 -2.23 14.78
CA SER A 3 6.66 -2.54 14.86
C SER A 3 5.84 -2.17 13.62
N GLN A 4 6.48 -1.62 12.57
CA GLN A 4 5.82 -1.22 11.33
C GLN A 4 6.44 -1.89 10.11
N ILE A 5 5.60 -2.39 9.20
CA ILE A 5 6.02 -2.92 7.90
C ILE A 5 5.30 -2.18 6.77
N CYS A 6 6.06 -1.62 5.84
CA CYS A 6 5.56 -1.05 4.59
C CYS A 6 5.66 -2.10 3.50
N VAL A 7 4.51 -2.49 2.96
CA VAL A 7 4.39 -3.48 1.89
C VAL A 7 4.38 -2.73 0.56
N VAL A 8 5.37 -3.01 -0.27
CA VAL A 8 5.53 -2.46 -1.62
C VAL A 8 5.41 -3.55 -2.67
N GLU A 9 5.15 -3.14 -3.91
CA GLU A 9 4.99 -4.06 -5.03
C GLU A 9 6.35 -4.60 -5.49
N GLN A 10 7.29 -3.70 -5.80
CA GLN A 10 8.61 -4.00 -6.36
C GLN A 10 9.75 -3.45 -5.49
N PRO A 11 10.98 -3.98 -5.61
CA PRO A 11 12.12 -3.48 -4.84
C PRO A 11 12.43 -1.99 -5.09
N GLN A 12 12.13 -1.49 -6.28
CA GLN A 12 12.39 -0.10 -6.68
C GLN A 12 11.56 0.89 -5.84
N ASP A 13 10.35 0.51 -5.44
CA ASP A 13 9.44 1.33 -4.63
C ASP A 13 10.01 1.65 -3.24
N ILE A 14 10.86 0.77 -2.70
CA ILE A 14 11.58 1.02 -1.44
C ILE A 14 12.40 2.31 -1.55
N THR A 15 13.12 2.47 -2.67
CA THR A 15 13.99 3.62 -2.88
C THR A 15 13.19 4.91 -2.96
N LEU A 16 11.99 4.87 -3.59
CA LEU A 16 11.10 6.02 -3.67
C LEU A 16 10.65 6.49 -2.28
N ILE A 17 10.32 5.57 -1.39
CA ILE A 17 9.89 5.89 -0.02
C ILE A 17 11.08 6.33 0.84
N GLU A 18 12.22 5.64 0.77
CA GLU A 18 13.43 6.02 1.52
C GLU A 18 13.92 7.42 1.18
N ASN A 19 13.85 7.83 -0.09
CA ASN A 19 14.25 9.17 -0.51
C ASN A 19 13.45 10.29 0.17
N THR A 20 12.27 10.01 0.71
CA THR A 20 11.47 10.98 1.47
C THR A 20 12.05 11.25 2.87
N ASN A 21 12.82 10.31 3.44
CA ASN A 21 13.27 10.32 4.84
C ASN A 21 12.14 10.34 5.90
N GLU A 22 10.89 10.14 5.49
CA GLU A 22 9.71 10.19 6.38
C GLU A 22 9.38 8.83 7.01
N TYR A 23 9.81 7.73 6.39
CA TYR A 23 9.55 6.37 6.88
C TYR A 23 10.81 5.76 7.50
N ARG A 24 10.65 5.10 8.65
CA ARG A 24 11.77 4.47 9.41
C ARG A 24 11.44 3.04 9.87
N GLY A 25 10.42 2.44 9.27
CA GLY A 25 9.99 1.07 9.57
C GLY A 25 10.74 0.04 8.73
N LEU A 26 10.20 -1.18 8.65
CA LEU A 26 10.72 -2.22 7.77
C LEU A 26 9.95 -2.25 6.45
N TYR A 27 10.54 -2.85 5.42
CA TYR A 27 9.86 -3.11 4.14
C TYR A 27 9.57 -4.59 3.92
N HIS A 28 8.58 -4.83 3.08
CA HIS A 28 8.27 -6.11 2.49
C HIS A 28 7.91 -5.94 1.02
N VAL A 29 8.53 -6.72 0.14
CA VAL A 29 8.29 -6.68 -1.31
C VAL A 29 7.40 -7.84 -1.70
N LEU A 30 6.22 -7.58 -2.25
CA LEU A 30 5.29 -8.62 -2.71
C LEU A 30 5.81 -9.36 -3.94
N GLY A 31 6.52 -8.65 -4.83
CA GLY A 31 7.02 -9.20 -6.09
C GLY A 31 5.98 -9.14 -7.23
N GLY A 32 4.93 -8.33 -7.07
CA GLY A 32 3.84 -8.19 -8.02
C GLY A 32 2.50 -7.95 -7.34
N LEU A 33 1.43 -8.02 -8.14
CA LEU A 33 0.04 -7.84 -7.73
C LEU A 33 -0.79 -9.05 -8.12
N ILE A 34 -1.90 -9.28 -7.43
CA ILE A 34 -2.88 -10.28 -7.81
C ILE A 34 -3.53 -9.83 -9.11
N SER A 35 -3.38 -10.63 -10.16
CA SER A 35 -3.94 -10.37 -11.49
C SER A 35 -4.61 -11.64 -12.00
N PRO A 36 -5.94 -11.78 -11.86
CA PRO A 36 -6.67 -12.92 -12.40
C PRO A 36 -6.54 -13.04 -13.93
N LEU A 37 -6.36 -11.92 -14.63
CA LEU A 37 -6.20 -11.89 -16.08
C LEU A 37 -4.87 -12.50 -16.52
N ASP A 38 -3.80 -12.25 -15.75
CA ASP A 38 -2.46 -12.82 -16.00
C ASP A 38 -2.26 -14.17 -15.30
N GLY A 39 -3.30 -14.69 -14.62
CA GLY A 39 -3.23 -15.93 -13.86
C GLY A 39 -2.36 -15.86 -12.59
N ILE A 40 -2.10 -14.66 -12.06
CA ILE A 40 -1.27 -14.43 -10.88
C ILE A 40 -2.17 -14.43 -9.63
N GLY A 41 -1.99 -15.43 -8.78
CA GLY A 41 -2.69 -15.61 -7.52
C GLY A 41 -1.89 -15.15 -6.29
N PRO A 42 -2.51 -15.15 -5.09
CA PRO A 42 -1.82 -14.82 -3.84
C PRO A 42 -0.60 -15.72 -3.54
N GLU A 43 -0.66 -16.98 -3.97
CA GLU A 43 0.41 -17.98 -3.84
C GLU A 43 1.67 -17.67 -4.66
N ASP A 44 1.54 -16.89 -5.73
CA ASP A 44 2.64 -16.47 -6.59
C ASP A 44 3.38 -15.24 -6.02
N LEU A 45 2.78 -14.59 -5.01
CA LEU A 45 3.32 -13.41 -4.35
C LEU A 45 3.98 -13.78 -3.01
N ASN A 46 4.85 -12.89 -2.52
CA ASN A 46 5.57 -13.07 -1.25
C ASN A 46 4.70 -12.88 0.01
N ILE A 47 3.40 -13.14 -0.07
CA ILE A 47 2.45 -12.97 1.04
C ILE A 47 2.76 -13.94 2.19
N LYS A 48 3.05 -15.22 1.91
CA LYS A 48 3.41 -16.18 2.98
C LYS A 48 4.64 -15.73 3.78
N PRO A 49 5.75 -15.29 3.16
CA PRO A 49 6.85 -14.65 3.87
C PRO A 49 6.45 -13.40 4.68
N LEU A 50 5.54 -12.55 4.18
CA LEU A 50 5.03 -11.41 4.96
C LEU A 50 4.41 -11.90 6.27
N LEU A 51 3.51 -12.89 6.21
CA LEU A 51 2.79 -13.38 7.38
C LEU A 51 3.71 -13.88 8.49
N ARG A 52 4.83 -14.52 8.14
CA ARG A 52 5.83 -15.01 9.10
C ARG A 52 6.59 -13.89 9.81
N ARG A 53 6.54 -12.67 9.29
CA ARG A 53 7.25 -11.50 9.84
C ARG A 53 6.35 -10.61 10.71
N LEU A 54 5.09 -10.99 10.91
CA LEU A 54 4.09 -10.15 11.59
C LEU A 54 4.15 -10.23 13.13
N GLU A 55 4.97 -11.10 13.70
CA GLU A 55 5.14 -11.15 15.16
C GLU A 55 5.72 -9.83 15.69
N GLY A 56 5.02 -9.19 16.63
CA GLY A 56 5.40 -7.89 17.18
C GLY A 56 5.15 -6.69 16.24
N VAL A 57 4.50 -6.89 15.10
CA VAL A 57 4.10 -5.82 14.18
C VAL A 57 2.74 -5.27 14.60
N GLU A 58 2.68 -3.96 14.81
CA GLU A 58 1.47 -3.22 15.18
C GLU A 58 0.73 -2.70 13.95
N GLU A 59 1.48 -2.34 12.90
CA GLU A 59 0.93 -1.73 11.70
C GLU A 59 1.59 -2.23 10.41
N VAL A 60 0.74 -2.50 9.42
CA VAL A 60 1.14 -2.75 8.04
C VAL A 60 0.60 -1.63 7.15
N ILE A 61 1.52 -0.94 6.47
CA ILE A 61 1.21 0.13 5.52
C ILE A 61 1.23 -0.47 4.11
N LEU A 62 0.14 -0.36 3.38
CA LEU A 62 0.02 -0.82 2.00
C LEU A 62 0.39 0.32 1.05
N ALA A 63 1.57 0.21 0.44
CA ALA A 63 2.12 1.13 -0.55
C ALA A 63 2.12 0.46 -1.93
N LEU A 64 0.93 0.05 -2.40
CA LEU A 64 0.72 -0.58 -3.70
C LEU A 64 0.18 0.43 -4.72
N SER A 65 0.39 0.11 -6.00
CA SER A 65 -0.14 0.86 -7.13
C SER A 65 -1.63 1.20 -6.99
N PRO A 66 -2.09 2.37 -7.47
CA PRO A 66 -3.51 2.71 -7.49
C PRO A 66 -4.33 2.01 -8.59
N SER A 67 -3.75 1.06 -9.33
CA SER A 67 -4.45 0.27 -10.34
C SER A 67 -5.54 -0.63 -9.74
N THR A 68 -6.37 -1.22 -10.61
CA THR A 68 -7.40 -2.21 -10.24
C THR A 68 -6.80 -3.40 -9.49
N GLU A 69 -5.68 -3.93 -10.00
CA GLU A 69 -4.93 -5.06 -9.42
C GLU A 69 -4.33 -4.65 -8.07
N GLY A 70 -3.80 -3.43 -7.98
CA GLY A 70 -3.25 -2.87 -6.74
C GLY A 70 -4.31 -2.71 -5.66
N GLU A 71 -5.52 -2.28 -6.04
CA GLU A 71 -6.67 -2.19 -5.15
C GLU A 71 -7.16 -3.57 -4.70
N ALA A 72 -7.29 -4.51 -5.64
CA ALA A 72 -7.69 -5.88 -5.33
C ALA A 72 -6.71 -6.54 -4.35
N THR A 73 -5.40 -6.38 -4.60
CA THR A 73 -4.33 -6.89 -3.73
C THR A 73 -4.36 -6.21 -2.35
N SER A 74 -4.57 -4.89 -2.31
CA SER A 74 -4.68 -4.15 -1.04
C SER A 74 -5.87 -4.63 -0.20
N ILE A 75 -7.04 -4.82 -0.81
CA ILE A 75 -8.25 -5.30 -0.14
C ILE A 75 -8.04 -6.74 0.37
N TYR A 76 -7.41 -7.59 -0.43
CA TYR A 76 -7.08 -8.96 -0.05
C TYR A 76 -6.19 -8.98 1.21
N LEU A 77 -5.08 -8.24 1.19
CA LEU A 77 -4.16 -8.14 2.32
C LEU A 77 -4.85 -7.54 3.56
N ALA A 78 -5.63 -6.47 3.41
CA ALA A 78 -6.33 -5.85 4.51
C ALA A 78 -7.31 -6.81 5.20
N ARG A 79 -8.02 -7.65 4.44
CA ARG A 79 -8.92 -8.68 5.01
C ARG A 79 -8.15 -9.73 5.79
N LEU A 80 -7.03 -10.20 5.25
CA LEU A 80 -6.17 -11.20 5.87
C LEU A 80 -5.54 -10.68 7.17
N LEU A 81 -4.96 -9.48 7.13
CA LEU A 81 -4.31 -8.84 8.27
C LEU A 81 -5.31 -8.45 9.37
N LYS A 82 -6.53 -8.07 8.99
CA LYS A 82 -7.62 -7.79 9.95
C LYS A 82 -7.97 -9.02 10.80
N GLN A 83 -7.97 -10.22 10.23
CA GLN A 83 -8.21 -11.46 10.98
C GLN A 83 -7.11 -11.74 12.01
N MET A 84 -5.91 -11.18 11.81
CA MET A 84 -4.77 -11.29 12.71
C MET A 84 -4.70 -10.15 13.74
N GLY A 85 -5.66 -9.21 13.73
CA GLY A 85 -5.69 -8.08 14.65
C GLY A 85 -4.66 -6.98 14.35
N ILE A 86 -4.08 -6.95 13.14
CA ILE A 86 -3.05 -5.98 12.77
C ILE A 86 -3.68 -4.74 12.15
N LYS A 87 -3.26 -3.56 12.60
CA LYS A 87 -3.68 -2.29 12.00
C LYS A 87 -3.18 -2.23 10.57
N THR A 88 -4.09 -2.08 9.62
CA THR A 88 -3.74 -1.91 8.21
C THR A 88 -4.03 -0.49 7.77
N THR A 89 -3.04 0.19 7.23
CA THR A 89 -3.17 1.53 6.64
C THR A 89 -2.69 1.50 5.19
N ARG A 90 -2.95 2.57 4.44
CA ARG A 90 -2.52 2.69 3.04
C ARG A 90 -2.01 4.11 2.79
N LEU A 91 -1.16 4.27 1.78
CA LEU A 91 -0.75 5.60 1.35
C LEU A 91 -1.97 6.42 0.90
N ALA A 92 -1.94 7.70 1.22
CA ALA A 92 -2.98 8.63 0.83
C ALA A 92 -3.11 8.69 -0.70
N ARG A 93 -4.35 8.85 -1.17
CA ARG A 93 -4.66 9.10 -2.58
C ARG A 93 -5.20 10.51 -2.72
N GLY A 94 -4.73 11.23 -3.73
CA GLY A 94 -5.25 12.55 -4.01
C GLY A 94 -4.36 13.38 -4.90
N VAL A 95 -4.57 14.68 -4.79
CA VAL A 95 -3.91 15.70 -5.61
C VAL A 95 -2.45 15.87 -5.17
N PRO A 96 -1.47 15.71 -6.07
CA PRO A 96 -0.07 15.97 -5.76
C PRO A 96 0.17 17.41 -5.28
N LEU A 97 1.13 17.60 -4.38
CA LEU A 97 1.56 18.95 -4.02
C LEU A 97 2.15 19.64 -5.26
N GLY A 98 1.71 20.87 -5.53
CA GLY A 98 2.17 21.67 -6.67
C GLY A 98 1.39 21.45 -7.97
N SER A 99 0.38 20.58 -8.01
CA SER A 99 -0.53 20.51 -9.17
C SER A 99 -1.65 21.54 -9.08
N SER A 100 -1.97 22.20 -10.20
CA SER A 100 -3.18 23.01 -10.32
C SER A 100 -4.40 22.11 -10.52
N LEU A 101 -5.53 22.44 -9.87
CA LEU A 101 -6.78 21.66 -9.97
C LEU A 101 -7.28 21.50 -11.41
N GLU A 102 -6.99 22.46 -12.29
CA GLU A 102 -7.33 22.43 -13.71
C GLU A 102 -6.68 21.28 -14.49
N PHE A 103 -5.62 20.66 -13.95
CA PHE A 103 -4.90 19.54 -14.56
C PHE A 103 -5.11 18.21 -13.81
N VAL A 104 -6.05 18.17 -12.87
CA VAL A 104 -6.36 16.96 -12.09
C VAL A 104 -7.59 16.29 -12.66
N ASP A 105 -7.53 14.97 -12.86
CA ASP A 105 -8.68 14.19 -13.32
C ASP A 105 -9.78 14.08 -12.25
N GLU A 106 -11.02 13.87 -12.71
CA GLU A 106 -12.21 13.82 -11.86
C GLU A 106 -12.14 12.72 -10.80
N LEU A 107 -11.50 11.58 -11.10
CA LEU A 107 -11.39 10.47 -10.16
C LEU A 107 -10.46 10.83 -9.01
N THR A 108 -9.30 11.43 -9.30
CA THR A 108 -8.37 11.93 -8.30
C THR A 108 -9.01 13.02 -7.43
N LEU A 109 -9.74 13.97 -8.03
CA LEU A 109 -10.49 15.00 -7.28
C LEU A 109 -11.55 14.38 -6.36
N SER A 110 -12.33 13.43 -6.87
CA SER A 110 -13.34 12.71 -6.10
C SER A 110 -12.73 12.00 -4.88
N LYS A 111 -11.58 11.33 -5.07
CA LYS A 111 -10.85 10.68 -3.96
C LYS A 111 -10.30 11.68 -2.96
N ALA A 112 -9.73 12.80 -3.41
CA ALA A 112 -9.25 13.87 -2.53
C ALA A 112 -10.39 14.47 -1.69
N LEU A 113 -11.56 14.71 -2.28
CA LEU A 113 -12.75 15.21 -1.57
C LEU A 113 -13.26 14.23 -0.52
N GLN A 114 -13.22 12.93 -0.80
CA GLN A 114 -13.57 11.87 0.17
C GLN A 114 -12.59 11.82 1.34
N ALA A 115 -11.30 12.06 1.07
CA ALA A 115 -10.23 12.01 2.06
C ALA A 115 -9.96 13.36 2.78
N ARG A 116 -10.81 14.37 2.59
CA ARG A 116 -10.62 15.69 3.22
C ARG A 116 -10.53 15.58 4.74
N SER A 117 -9.62 16.33 5.34
CA SER A 117 -9.43 16.43 6.79
C SER A 117 -9.84 17.81 7.29
N GLU A 118 -10.27 17.89 8.55
CA GLU A 118 -10.39 19.15 9.28
C GLU A 118 -8.99 19.72 9.57
N LEU A 119 -8.89 21.05 9.75
CA LEU A 119 -7.63 21.76 10.06
C LEU A 119 -7.53 22.06 11.56
#